data_AF-A0A526VIM8-F1
#
_entry.id   AF-A0A526VIM8-F1
#
_cell.length_a   1.000
_cell.length_b   1.000
_cell.length_c   1.000
_cell.angle_alpha   90.00
_cell.angle_beta   90.00
_cell.angle_gamma   90.00
#
_symmetry.space_group_name_H-M   'P 1'
#
loop_
_entity.id
_entity.type
_entity.pdbx_description
1 polymer ?
#
loop_
_entity_poly.entity_id
_entity_poly.type
_entity_poly.pdbx_seq_one_letter_code
_entity_poly.pdbx_strand_id
1 'polypeptide(L)' 'LHVVRLVALDQRTGRIDLDAIDVLDGTPVIDIKPYFASTDAIAEATIEGRDEPDRTRR' A
#
# COMPACT_ATOMS: atom_id res chain seq x y z
N LEU A 1 3.06 -2.71 -5.71
CA LEU A 1 3.49 -1.97 -4.50
C LEU A 1 2.38 -2.12 -3.49
N HIS A 2 2.67 -2.60 -2.28
CA HIS A 2 1.68 -2.72 -1.21
C HIS A 2 2.17 -1.94 0.01
N VAL A 3 1.29 -1.13 0.60
CA VAL A 3 1.48 -0.58 1.94
C VAL A 3 0.69 -1.48 2.88
N VAL A 4 1.37 -2.07 3.86
CA VAL A 4 0.85 -3.19 4.64
C VAL A 4 1.12 -2.96 6.11
N ARG A 5 0.24 -3.52 6.94
CA ARG A 5 0.48 -3.56 8.38
C ARG A 5 1.36 -4.76 8.72
N LEU A 6 2.46 -4.50 9.41
CA LEU A 6 3.26 -5.53 10.06
C LEU A 6 2.47 -6.12 11.23
N VAL A 7 2.24 -7.44 11.22
CA VAL A 7 1.52 -8.16 12.27
C VAL A 7 2.48 -8.81 13.24
N ALA A 8 3.54 -9.45 12.74
CA ALA A 8 4.58 -10.06 13.57
C ALA A 8 5.94 -10.08 12.85
N LEU A 9 7.00 -10.19 13.65
CA LEU A 9 8.38 -10.30 13.19
C LEU A 9 9.10 -11.40 13.97
N ASP A 10 9.45 -12.51 13.31
CA ASP A 10 10.40 -13.50 13.83
C ASP A 10 11.78 -13.20 13.24
N GLN A 11 12.63 -12.53 14.02
CA GLN A 11 13.99 -12.18 13.62
C GLN A 11 14.91 -13.40 13.51
N ARG A 12 14.63 -14.47 14.26
CA ARG A 12 15.47 -15.68 14.24
C ARG A 12 15.31 -16.43 12.92
N THR A 13 14.09 -16.45 12.35
CA THR A 13 13.84 -17.07 11.03
C THR A 13 13.88 -16.07 9.88
N GLY A 14 13.97 -14.76 10.17
CA GLY A 14 13.82 -13.70 9.18
C GLY A 14 12.40 -13.64 8.57
N ARG A 15 11.37 -14.07 9.32
CA ARG A 15 9.98 -14.11 8.83
C ARG A 15 9.22 -12.87 9.28
N ILE A 16 8.48 -12.31 8.33
CA ILE A 16 7.61 -11.15 8.52
C ILE A 16 6.19 -11.63 8.21
N ASP A 17 5.28 -11.50 9.17
CA ASP A 17 3.86 -11.76 8.95
C ASP A 17 3.14 -10.44 8.72
N LEU A 18 2.43 -10.37 7.61
CA LEU A 18 1.69 -9.21 7.15
C LEU A 18 0.18 -9.47 7.28
N ASP A 19 -0.59 -8.40 7.36
CA ASP A 19 -2.02 -8.49 7.04
C ASP A 19 -2.21 -8.92 5.58
N ALA A 20 -3.42 -9.35 5.22
CA ALA A 20 -3.66 -9.94 3.90
C ALA A 20 -3.26 -9.00 2.73
N ILE A 21 -2.58 -9.56 1.74
CA ILE A 21 -2.17 -8.90 0.49
C ILE A 21 -2.51 -9.77 -0.73
N ASP A 22 -2.57 -9.14 -1.89
CA ASP A 22 -2.98 -9.69 -3.18
C ASP A 22 -1.79 -10.14 -4.06
N VAL A 23 -0.80 -10.81 -3.46
CA VAL A 23 0.32 -11.41 -4.19
C VAL A 23 0.20 -12.94 -4.21
N LEU A 24 0.74 -13.57 -5.24
CA LEU A 24 0.80 -15.03 -5.33
C LEU A 24 1.93 -15.58 -4.44
N ASP A 25 1.77 -16.82 -4.00
CA ASP A 25 2.83 -17.52 -3.29
C ASP A 25 4.12 -17.60 -4.13
N GLY A 26 5.26 -17.35 -3.49
CA GLY A 26 6.56 -17.33 -4.15
C GLY A 26 6.87 -16.07 -4.95
N THR A 27 5.99 -15.05 -4.94
CA THR A 27 6.29 -13.74 -5.54
C THR A 27 7.58 -13.17 -4.94
N PRO A 28 8.63 -12.91 -5.75
CA PRO A 28 9.90 -12.40 -5.22
C PRO A 28 9.76 -11.02 -4.59
N VAL A 29 10.33 -10.85 -3.39
CA VAL A 29 10.43 -9.55 -2.73
C VAL A 29 11.71 -8.86 -3.21
N ILE A 30 11.56 -7.62 -3.69
CA ILE A 30 12.67 -6.83 -4.21
C ILE A 30 13.19 -5.84 -3.16
N ASP A 31 12.30 -5.24 -2.37
CA ASP A 31 12.65 -4.20 -1.40
C ASP A 31 11.59 -4.10 -0.30
N ILE A 32 12.00 -3.66 0.90
CA ILE A 32 11.14 -3.42 2.07
C ILE A 32 11.56 -2.09 2.68
N LYS A 33 10.60 -1.20 2.91
CA LYS A 33 10.82 0.11 3.56
C LYS A 33 9.78 0.36 4.66
N PRO A 34 10.15 1.07 5.74
CA PRO A 34 9.17 1.57 6.69
C PRO A 34 8.25 2.59 5.99
N TYR A 35 6.96 2.55 6.35
CA TYR A 35 5.98 3.54 5.89
C TYR A 35 5.97 4.75 6.83
N PHE A 36 6.13 5.94 6.26
CA PHE A 36 5.99 7.22 6.96
C PHE A 36 4.92 8.07 6.28
N ALA A 37 3.76 8.25 6.93
CA ALA A 37 2.64 9.00 6.37
C ALA A 37 3.02 10.43 5.94
N SER A 38 3.99 11.07 6.60
CA SER A 38 4.46 12.42 6.26
C SER A 38 5.17 12.52 4.91
N THR A 39 5.67 11.41 4.36
CA THR A 39 6.41 11.38 3.09
C THR A 39 5.76 10.50 2.03
N ASP A 40 5.05 9.45 2.46
CA ASP A 40 4.57 8.40 1.58
C ASP A 40 3.07 8.56 1.24
N ALA A 41 2.33 9.38 2.00
CA ALA A 41 0.91 9.63 1.75
C ALA A 41 0.69 10.95 1.00
N ILE A 42 -0.18 10.91 0.00
CA ILE A 42 -0.72 12.09 -0.69
C ILE A 42 -2.22 12.09 -0.43
N ALA A 43 -2.66 12.80 0.61
CA ALA A 43 -4.05 12.74 1.10
C ALA A 43 -5.05 13.33 0.10
N GLU A 44 -4.58 14.24 -0.73
CA GLU A 44 -5.31 14.93 -1.78
C GLU A 44 -5.27 14.22 -3.15
N ALA A 45 -4.72 13.01 -3.23
CA ALA A 45 -4.70 12.26 -4.48
C ALA A 45 -6.13 11.97 -4.97
N THR A 46 -6.46 12.39 -6.19
CA THR A 46 -7.76 12.20 -6.83
C THR A 46 -7.65 11.38 -8.11
N ILE A 47 -8.75 10.72 -8.48
CA ILE A 47 -8.89 10.05 -9.78
C ILE A 47 -9.67 10.97 -10.73
N GLU A 48 -9.02 11.38 -11.82
CA GLU A 48 -9.68 12.17 -12.87
C GLU A 48 -10.96 11.49 -13.36
N GLY A 49 -12.04 12.27 -13.48
CA GLY A 49 -13.35 11.79 -13.93
C GLY A 49 -14.15 10.97 -12.92
N ARG A 50 -13.55 10.53 -11.80
CA ARG A 50 -14.28 9.87 -10.70
C ARG A 50 -14.67 10.84 -9.60
N ASP A 51 -13.76 11.75 -9.27
CA ASP A 51 -13.88 12.66 -8.13
C ASP A 51 -14.26 14.09 -8.55
N GLU A 52 -14.42 14.34 -9.86
CA GLU A 52 -15.00 15.59 -10.36
C GLU A 52 -16.53 15.57 -10.23
N PRO A 53 -17.18 16.66 -9.75
CA PRO A 53 -18.61 16.79 -9.83
C PRO A 53 -19.03 16.83 -11.32
N ASP A 54 -20.06 16.05 -11.66
CA ASP A 54 -20.61 15.91 -13.01
C ASP A 54 -20.80 17.27 -13.67
N ARG A 55 -19.95 17.58 -14.67
CA ARG A 55 -19.99 18.85 -15.42
C ARG A 55 -21.14 18.89 -16.45
N THR A 56 -22.00 17.87 -16.50
CA THR A 56 -23.05 17.70 -17.54
C THR A 56 -24.36 18.44 -17.24
N ARG A 57 -24.28 19.66 -16.69
CA ARG A 57 -25.40 20.63 -16.67
C ARG A 57 -24.94 22.01 -17.13
N ARG A 58 -24.69 22.15 -18.43
CA ARG A 58 -24.83 23.42 -19.16
C ARG A 58 -25.45 23.16 -20.51
#